data_AF-A0A3D5AJN9-F1
#
_entry.id   AF-A0A3D5AJN9-F1
#
_cell.length_a   1.000
_cell.length_b   1.000
_cell.length_c   1.000
_cell.angle_alpha   90.00
_cell.angle_beta   90.00
_cell.angle_gamma   90.00
#
_symmetry.space_group_name_H-M   'P 1'
#
loop_
_entity.id
_entity.type
_entity.pdbx_description
1 polymer ?
#
loop_
_entity_poly.entity_id
_entity_poly.type
_entity_poly.pdbx_seq_one_letter_code
_entity_poly.pdbx_strand_id
1 'polypeptide(L)'
;MTDAPLSALLVMLKPDGDLRTCTSDELRRLRDGWNDLLAWLRGTDPDDLSHADLVGAVAQKAGLRMVRFAEYDVRSWARQAVALINSGTPDLPSNDGTPLQEVISARLTNLGFTREGATRSWLNRVTIELLYRDAPKFDDNRELLVGHLLKGPVTIQHWRGEHHGLALALKLLTRRALSSAQLTNLVHIESVTTGELELIGKSLEVKL
;
A
#
# COMPACT_ATOMS: atom_id res chain seq x y z
N MET A 1 22.01 -1.38 23.60
CA MET A 1 21.41 -1.37 22.25
C MET A 1 19.91 -1.38 22.46
N THR A 2 19.24 -0.26 22.22
CA THR A 2 17.77 -0.21 22.24
C THR A 2 17.31 -0.82 20.92
N ASP A 3 16.81 -2.06 20.99
CA ASP A 3 16.10 -2.68 19.87
C ASP A 3 14.92 -1.78 19.53
N ALA A 4 15.08 -0.95 18.51
CA ALA A 4 13.94 -0.30 17.90
C ALA A 4 12.99 -1.44 17.47
N PRO A 5 11.71 -1.41 17.87
CA PRO A 5 10.80 -2.48 17.52
C PRO A 5 10.81 -2.64 16.00
N LEU A 6 11.15 -3.85 15.53
CA LEU A 6 11.19 -4.16 14.11
C LEU A 6 9.85 -3.74 13.49
N SER A 7 9.88 -2.75 12.60
CA SER A 7 8.68 -2.30 11.92
C SER A 7 8.26 -3.39 10.94
N ALA A 8 7.00 -3.77 10.98
CA ALA A 8 6.36 -4.62 10.00
C ALA A 8 5.48 -3.77 9.07
N LEU A 9 5.05 -4.34 7.96
CA LEU A 9 4.02 -3.76 7.10
C LEU A 9 2.69 -4.48 7.30
N LEU A 10 1.64 -3.70 7.51
CA LEU A 10 0.27 -4.16 7.40
C LEU A 10 -0.28 -3.76 6.03
N VAL A 11 -0.79 -4.74 5.30
CA VAL A 11 -1.47 -4.56 4.02
C VAL A 11 -2.91 -5.00 4.18
N MET A 12 -3.85 -4.08 3.97
CA MET A 12 -5.28 -4.37 4.00
C MET A 12 -5.91 -4.11 2.62
N LEU A 13 -6.47 -5.15 2.02
CA LEU A 13 -7.35 -5.04 0.85
C LEU A 13 -8.76 -4.76 1.38
N LYS A 14 -9.29 -3.58 1.06
CA LYS A 14 -10.65 -3.17 1.45
C LYS A 14 -11.69 -4.06 0.76
N PRO A 15 -12.99 -4.00 1.12
CA PRO A 15 -14.00 -4.86 0.48
C PRO A 15 -13.97 -4.80 -1.05
N ASP A 16 -13.86 -3.59 -1.62
CA ASP A 16 -13.77 -3.40 -3.07
C ASP A 16 -12.40 -3.78 -3.66
N GLY A 17 -11.37 -3.93 -2.84
CA GLY A 17 -10.04 -4.38 -3.25
C GLY A 17 -9.85 -5.89 -3.17
N ASP A 18 -10.48 -6.54 -2.17
CA ASP A 18 -10.42 -7.98 -1.91
C ASP A 18 -10.94 -8.80 -3.09
N LEU A 19 -12.06 -8.37 -3.67
CA LEU A 19 -12.72 -9.05 -4.80
C LEU A 19 -12.29 -8.52 -6.16
N ARG A 20 -11.41 -7.50 -6.21
CA ARG A 20 -11.09 -6.82 -7.47
C ARG A 20 -10.10 -7.64 -8.29
N THR A 21 -10.45 -7.79 -9.55
CA THR A 21 -9.53 -8.21 -10.60
C THR A 21 -9.09 -7.01 -11.43
N CYS A 22 -7.90 -7.10 -12.00
CA CYS A 22 -7.33 -6.09 -12.88
C CYS A 22 -7.44 -6.53 -14.35
N THR A 23 -7.72 -5.55 -15.21
CA THR A 23 -7.64 -5.69 -16.67
C THR A 23 -6.19 -5.58 -17.14
N SER A 24 -5.89 -6.04 -18.35
CA SER A 24 -4.56 -5.94 -18.96
C SER A 24 -4.06 -4.50 -19.06
N ASP A 25 -4.95 -3.54 -19.34
CA ASP A 25 -4.59 -2.12 -19.39
C ASP A 25 -4.23 -1.55 -18.02
N GLU A 26 -4.95 -1.96 -16.97
CA GLU A 26 -4.62 -1.58 -15.59
C GLU A 26 -3.29 -2.19 -15.14
N LEU A 27 -3.05 -3.47 -15.45
CA LEU A 27 -1.80 -4.16 -15.14
C LEU A 27 -0.61 -3.52 -15.84
N ARG A 28 -0.76 -3.18 -17.13
CA ARG A 28 0.23 -2.45 -17.92
C ARG A 28 0.50 -1.06 -17.33
N ARG A 29 -0.55 -0.28 -17.03
CA ARG A 29 -0.42 1.06 -16.43
C ARG A 29 0.28 1.02 -15.07
N LEU A 30 -0.03 0.03 -14.23
CA LEU A 30 0.66 -0.17 -12.96
C LEU A 30 2.12 -0.55 -13.14
N ARG A 31 2.42 -1.44 -14.09
CA ARG A 31 3.78 -1.88 -14.37
C ARG A 31 4.63 -0.72 -14.85
N ASP A 32 4.17 -0.03 -15.88
CA ASP A 32 4.91 1.02 -16.56
C ASP A 32 5.02 2.24 -15.63
N GLY A 33 3.94 2.61 -14.92
CA GLY A 33 3.99 3.66 -13.90
C GLY A 33 4.89 3.35 -12.71
N TRP A 34 5.05 2.07 -12.33
CA TRP A 34 6.01 1.66 -11.31
C TRP A 34 7.45 1.79 -11.79
N ASN A 35 7.72 1.40 -13.05
CA ASN A 35 9.02 1.57 -13.66
C ASN A 35 9.41 3.05 -13.79
N ASP A 36 8.47 3.89 -14.24
CA ASP A 36 8.66 5.34 -14.33
C ASP A 36 8.91 5.96 -12.94
N LEU A 37 8.17 5.51 -11.91
CA LEU A 37 8.40 5.96 -10.53
C LEU A 37 9.80 5.59 -10.04
N LEU A 38 10.27 4.36 -10.29
CA LEU A 38 11.64 3.95 -9.92
C LEU A 38 12.70 4.70 -10.73
N ALA A 39 12.47 4.95 -12.02
CA ALA A 39 13.38 5.73 -12.87
C ALA A 39 13.50 7.18 -12.37
N TRP A 40 12.37 7.81 -12.03
CA TRP A 40 12.34 9.14 -11.44
C TRP A 40 13.06 9.21 -10.10
N LEU A 41 12.81 8.25 -9.20
CA LEU A 41 13.49 8.16 -7.91
C LEU A 41 15.01 7.97 -8.05
N ARG A 42 15.47 7.46 -9.21
CA ARG A 42 16.89 7.31 -9.57
C ARG A 42 17.48 8.50 -10.33
N GLY A 43 16.68 9.54 -10.57
CA GLY A 43 17.13 10.80 -11.16
C GLY A 43 16.78 11.01 -12.63
N THR A 44 15.89 10.20 -13.21
CA THR A 44 15.36 10.47 -14.56
C THR A 44 14.48 11.72 -14.54
N ASP A 45 14.61 12.56 -15.57
CA ASP A 45 13.80 13.78 -15.70
C ASP A 45 12.31 13.42 -15.84
N PRO A 46 11.39 14.06 -15.10
CA PRO A 46 9.95 13.85 -15.26
C PRO A 46 9.44 14.00 -16.70
N ASP A 47 10.04 14.86 -17.51
CA ASP A 47 9.62 15.08 -18.91
C ASP A 47 9.93 13.87 -19.83
N ASP A 48 10.85 12.99 -19.40
CA ASP A 48 11.21 11.76 -20.12
C ASP A 48 10.32 10.55 -19.75
N LEU A 49 9.40 10.71 -18.79
CA LEU A 49 8.58 9.61 -18.26
C LEU A 49 7.27 9.45 -19.03
N SER A 50 6.94 8.21 -19.39
CA SER A 50 5.68 7.91 -20.11
C SER A 50 4.42 8.18 -19.26
N HIS A 51 4.53 8.01 -17.93
CA HIS A 51 3.46 8.21 -16.96
C HIS A 51 3.82 9.28 -15.92
N ALA A 52 4.36 10.42 -16.38
CA ALA A 52 4.70 11.56 -15.51
C ALA A 52 3.51 12.03 -14.64
N ASP A 53 2.27 11.88 -15.11
CA ASP A 53 1.05 12.20 -14.36
C ASP A 53 0.87 11.32 -13.11
N LEU A 54 1.17 10.02 -13.21
CA LEU A 54 1.12 9.09 -12.09
C LEU A 54 2.21 9.40 -11.08
N VAL A 55 3.44 9.59 -11.56
CA VAL A 55 4.62 9.91 -10.73
C VAL A 55 4.41 11.22 -9.98
N GLY A 56 3.96 12.28 -10.68
CA GLY A 56 3.66 13.58 -10.09
C GLY A 56 2.57 13.50 -9.01
N ALA A 57 1.51 12.72 -9.25
CA ALA A 57 0.45 12.53 -8.26
C ALA A 57 0.94 11.78 -7.01
N VAL A 58 1.81 10.77 -7.17
CA VAL A 58 2.44 10.06 -6.04
C VAL A 58 3.33 11.01 -5.25
N ALA A 59 4.20 11.77 -5.92
CA ALA A 59 5.11 12.73 -5.29
C ALA A 59 4.35 13.82 -4.53
N GLN A 60 3.31 14.41 -5.13
CA GLN A 60 2.45 15.41 -4.48
C GLN A 60 1.79 14.82 -3.22
N LYS A 61 1.24 13.61 -3.32
CA LYS A 61 0.57 12.98 -2.19
C LYS A 61 1.54 12.60 -1.07
N ALA A 62 2.75 12.19 -1.41
CA ALA A 62 3.83 11.94 -0.46
C ALA A 62 4.20 13.23 0.29
N GLY A 63 4.45 14.34 -0.43
CA GLY A 63 4.76 15.64 0.18
C GLY A 63 3.69 16.12 1.17
N LEU A 64 2.41 15.95 0.84
CA LEU A 64 1.29 16.28 1.75
C LEU A 64 1.22 15.40 3.01
N ARG A 65 1.78 14.18 2.96
CA ARG A 65 1.80 13.24 4.09
C ARG A 65 3.08 13.33 4.92
N MET A 66 4.21 13.69 4.30
CA MET A 66 5.53 13.75 4.93
C MET A 66 5.57 14.63 6.18
N VAL A 67 4.78 15.70 6.21
CA VAL A 67 4.66 16.61 7.37
C VAL A 67 4.28 15.86 8.66
N ARG A 68 3.57 14.73 8.54
CA ARG A 68 3.07 13.93 9.67
C ARG A 68 3.68 12.54 9.76
N PHE A 69 4.08 11.98 8.62
CA PHE A 69 4.57 10.62 8.51
C PHE A 69 5.91 10.64 7.78
N ALA A 70 7.01 10.52 8.54
CA ALA A 70 8.37 10.62 8.01
C ALA A 70 8.66 9.54 6.94
N GLU A 71 7.93 8.43 6.94
CA GLU A 71 8.04 7.35 5.97
C GLU A 71 7.61 7.75 4.55
N TYR A 72 6.94 8.90 4.39
CA TYR A 72 6.64 9.50 3.08
C TYR A 72 7.74 10.44 2.56
N ASP A 73 8.92 10.43 3.18
CA ASP A 73 10.09 11.14 2.67
C ASP A 73 10.58 10.55 1.34
N VAL A 74 10.34 11.27 0.26
CA VAL A 74 10.78 10.91 -1.10
C VAL A 74 12.29 10.75 -1.20
N ARG A 75 13.09 11.48 -0.39
CA ARG A 75 14.56 11.31 -0.40
C ARG A 75 14.95 9.94 0.15
N SER A 76 14.27 9.48 1.19
CA SER A 76 14.43 8.12 1.71
C SER A 76 14.00 7.08 0.68
N TRP A 77 12.94 7.32 -0.09
CA TRP A 77 12.52 6.44 -1.18
C TRP A 77 13.57 6.36 -2.29
N ALA A 78 14.16 7.49 -2.67
CA ALA A 78 15.23 7.55 -3.66
C ALA A 78 16.45 6.71 -3.23
N ARG A 79 16.89 6.82 -1.97
CA ARG A 79 17.97 5.98 -1.43
C ARG A 79 17.63 4.48 -1.51
N GLN A 80 16.39 4.11 -1.17
CA GLN A 80 15.92 2.72 -1.27
C GLN A 80 15.89 2.24 -2.73
N ALA A 81 15.44 3.08 -3.66
CA ALA A 81 15.33 2.75 -5.08
C ALA A 81 16.71 2.51 -5.73
N VAL A 82 17.74 3.24 -5.30
CA VAL A 82 19.14 3.04 -5.74
C VAL A 82 19.71 1.74 -5.18
N ALA A 83 19.34 1.36 -3.94
CA ALA A 83 19.82 0.14 -3.28
C ALA A 83 19.21 -1.17 -3.80
N LEU A 84 18.16 -1.11 -4.63
CA LEU A 84 17.59 -2.30 -5.28
C LEU A 84 18.55 -2.82 -6.37
N ILE A 85 19.48 -3.72 -5.97
CA ILE A 85 20.58 -4.27 -6.78
C ILE A 85 20.09 -5.10 -8.00
N ASN A 86 18.90 -5.69 -7.94
CA ASN A 86 18.32 -6.49 -9.02
C ASN A 86 17.07 -5.81 -9.59
N SER A 87 17.27 -5.04 -10.66
CA SER A 87 16.24 -4.23 -11.33
C SER A 87 15.31 -5.02 -12.26
N GLY A 88 15.46 -6.34 -12.36
CA GLY A 88 14.43 -7.16 -12.99
C GLY A 88 13.20 -7.09 -12.10
N THR A 89 12.24 -6.23 -12.41
CA THR A 89 10.90 -6.39 -11.86
C THR A 89 10.41 -7.68 -12.49
N PRO A 90 10.32 -8.82 -11.79
CA PRO A 90 9.71 -10.00 -12.39
C PRO A 90 8.31 -9.59 -12.86
N ASP A 91 7.93 -10.18 -14.00
CA ASP A 91 6.70 -9.87 -14.68
C ASP A 91 5.53 -9.92 -13.69
N LEU A 92 4.73 -8.86 -13.68
CA LEU A 92 3.42 -8.95 -13.06
C LEU A 92 2.64 -10.06 -13.78
N PRO A 93 1.73 -10.76 -13.10
CA PRO A 93 0.82 -11.67 -13.78
C PRO A 93 0.15 -10.87 -14.92
N SER A 94 0.32 -11.33 -16.16
CA SER A 94 0.04 -10.54 -17.37
C SER A 94 -1.31 -10.88 -18.00
N ASN A 95 -2.20 -11.52 -17.26
CA ASN A 95 -3.46 -12.04 -17.81
C ASN A 95 -4.64 -11.24 -17.26
N ASP A 96 -5.63 -10.99 -18.11
CA ASP A 96 -6.90 -10.41 -17.70
C ASP A 96 -7.50 -11.20 -16.53
N GLY A 97 -8.07 -10.47 -15.56
CA GLY A 97 -8.69 -11.09 -14.41
C GLY A 97 -7.73 -11.36 -13.24
N THR A 98 -6.45 -10.95 -13.34
CA THR A 98 -5.49 -11.08 -12.23
C THR A 98 -6.02 -10.38 -10.97
N PRO A 99 -6.15 -11.07 -9.82
CA PRO A 99 -6.59 -10.45 -8.57
C PRO A 99 -5.63 -9.34 -8.11
N LEU A 100 -6.17 -8.21 -7.65
CA LEU A 100 -5.36 -7.08 -7.14
C LEU A 100 -4.42 -7.52 -6.00
N GLN A 101 -4.88 -8.47 -5.18
CA GLN A 101 -4.08 -9.06 -4.12
C GLN A 101 -2.79 -9.70 -4.63
N GLU A 102 -2.83 -10.39 -5.77
CA GLU A 102 -1.66 -11.02 -6.37
C GLU A 102 -0.69 -9.97 -6.92
N VAL A 103 -1.20 -8.91 -7.53
CA VAL A 103 -0.39 -7.78 -8.02
C VAL A 103 0.38 -7.12 -6.87
N ILE A 104 -0.30 -6.80 -5.77
CA ILE A 104 0.34 -6.20 -4.59
C ILE A 104 1.34 -7.16 -3.97
N SER A 105 0.99 -8.44 -3.81
CA SER A 105 1.87 -9.45 -3.21
C SER A 105 3.15 -9.60 -4.02
N ALA A 106 3.04 -9.71 -5.35
CA ALA A 106 4.20 -9.81 -6.25
C ALA A 106 5.12 -8.59 -6.11
N ARG A 107 4.56 -7.37 -6.07
CA ARG A 107 5.37 -6.15 -5.92
C ARG A 107 6.07 -6.07 -4.56
N LEU A 108 5.43 -6.48 -3.48
CA LEU A 108 6.05 -6.52 -2.16
C LEU A 108 7.17 -7.58 -2.09
N THR A 109 6.95 -8.76 -2.66
CA THR A 109 8.01 -9.78 -2.78
C THR A 109 9.21 -9.27 -3.59
N ASN A 110 8.98 -8.52 -4.67
CA ASN A 110 10.06 -7.92 -5.46
C ASN A 110 10.85 -6.85 -4.70
N LEU A 111 10.20 -6.21 -3.72
CA LEU A 111 10.85 -5.28 -2.80
C LEU A 111 11.55 -6.01 -1.64
N GLY A 112 11.64 -7.34 -1.67
CA GLY A 112 12.30 -8.13 -0.62
C GLY A 112 11.43 -8.37 0.61
N PHE A 113 10.13 -8.08 0.57
CA PHE A 113 9.24 -8.41 1.66
C PHE A 113 8.82 -9.89 1.62
N THR A 114 8.77 -10.49 2.80
CA THR A 114 8.21 -11.83 3.04
C THR A 114 6.87 -11.70 3.74
N ARG A 115 5.85 -12.39 3.23
CA ARG A 115 4.53 -12.44 3.89
C ARG A 115 4.58 -13.43 5.04
N GLU A 116 4.31 -12.95 6.26
CA GLU A 116 4.29 -13.76 7.48
C GLU A 116 2.90 -14.36 7.75
N GLY A 117 1.85 -13.68 7.29
CA GLY A 117 0.48 -14.13 7.51
C GLY A 117 -0.53 -13.41 6.65
N ALA A 118 -1.70 -14.01 6.48
CA ALA A 118 -2.86 -13.40 5.87
C ALA A 118 -4.14 -13.91 6.53
N THR A 119 -5.10 -13.02 6.72
CA THR A 119 -6.42 -13.34 7.27
C THR A 119 -7.48 -12.58 6.50
N ARG A 120 -8.48 -13.32 6.02
CA ARG A 120 -9.68 -12.73 5.41
C ARG A 120 -10.79 -12.71 6.46
N SER A 121 -11.26 -11.54 6.82
CA SER A 121 -12.24 -11.37 7.91
C SER A 121 -13.16 -10.19 7.69
N TRP A 122 -14.31 -10.21 8.36
CA TRP A 122 -15.14 -9.02 8.54
C TRP A 122 -14.53 -8.15 9.63
N LEU A 123 -14.34 -6.87 9.35
CA LEU A 123 -13.91 -5.94 10.38
C LEU A 123 -15.08 -5.65 11.32
N ASN A 124 -14.78 -5.56 12.61
CA ASN A 124 -15.69 -4.92 13.56
C ASN A 124 -15.32 -3.44 13.71
N ARG A 125 -16.22 -2.65 14.32
CA ARG A 125 -16.02 -1.20 14.50
C ARG A 125 -14.76 -0.89 15.31
N VAL A 126 -14.46 -1.70 16.33
CA VAL A 126 -13.26 -1.54 17.18
C VAL A 126 -11.98 -1.67 16.35
N THR A 127 -11.87 -2.69 15.51
CA THR A 127 -10.71 -2.88 14.63
C THR A 127 -10.56 -1.73 13.64
N ILE A 128 -11.67 -1.22 13.08
CA ILE A 128 -11.63 -0.07 12.16
C ILE A 128 -11.10 1.17 12.89
N GLU A 129 -11.60 1.45 14.08
CA GLU A 129 -11.14 2.59 14.86
C GLU A 129 -9.67 2.45 15.26
N LEU A 130 -9.22 1.24 15.59
CA LEU A 130 -7.82 0.96 15.87
C LEU A 130 -6.92 1.25 14.65
N LEU A 131 -7.31 0.79 13.46
CA LEU A 131 -6.57 0.95 12.21
C LEU A 131 -6.48 2.41 11.74
N TYR A 132 -7.44 3.25 12.11
CA TYR A 132 -7.54 4.62 11.60
C TYR A 132 -7.44 5.70 12.69
N ARG A 133 -7.13 5.36 13.94
CA ARG A 133 -7.03 6.32 15.06
C ARG A 133 -6.07 7.48 14.77
N ASP A 134 -4.98 7.22 14.05
CA ASP A 134 -3.95 8.21 13.73
C ASP A 134 -4.17 8.85 12.35
N ALA A 135 -5.26 8.51 11.66
CA ALA A 135 -5.57 9.07 10.35
C ALA A 135 -6.20 10.48 10.51
N PRO A 136 -5.57 11.56 9.98
CA PRO A 136 -5.94 12.95 10.33
C PRO A 136 -7.31 13.45 9.86
N LYS A 137 -8.04 12.64 9.10
CA LYS A 137 -9.40 12.93 8.62
C LYS A 137 -10.36 11.80 8.97
N PHE A 138 -9.96 10.92 9.90
CA PHE A 138 -10.79 9.81 10.29
C PHE A 138 -12.06 10.33 10.92
N ASP A 139 -11.97 11.23 11.90
CA ASP A 139 -13.15 11.81 12.57
C ASP A 139 -14.11 12.45 11.56
N ASP A 140 -13.59 13.28 10.64
CA ASP A 140 -14.38 13.94 9.59
C ASP A 140 -15.08 12.97 8.63
N ASN A 141 -14.54 11.77 8.44
CA ASN A 141 -15.03 10.77 7.47
C ASN A 141 -15.44 9.46 8.14
N ARG A 142 -15.62 9.46 9.47
CA ARG A 142 -15.68 8.22 10.27
C ARG A 142 -16.84 7.35 9.83
N GLU A 143 -18.04 7.91 9.78
CA GLU A 143 -19.24 7.16 9.43
C GLU A 143 -19.22 6.66 7.97
N LEU A 144 -18.64 7.43 7.05
CA LEU A 144 -18.46 7.02 5.65
C LEU A 144 -17.45 5.86 5.53
N LEU A 145 -16.30 5.96 6.20
CA LEU A 145 -15.26 4.96 6.13
C LEU A 145 -15.64 3.67 6.87
N VAL A 146 -16.16 3.80 8.08
CA VAL A 146 -16.66 2.66 8.88
C VAL A 146 -17.79 1.98 8.12
N GLY A 147 -18.79 2.74 7.68
CA GLY A 147 -19.90 2.21 6.91
C GLY A 147 -19.46 1.51 5.63
N HIS A 148 -18.42 1.99 4.94
CA HIS A 148 -17.85 1.30 3.79
C HIS A 148 -17.12 0.01 4.15
N LEU A 149 -16.26 0.03 5.17
CA LEU A 149 -15.46 -1.14 5.57
C LEU A 149 -16.31 -2.28 6.16
N LEU A 150 -17.50 -1.95 6.69
CA LEU A 150 -18.47 -2.94 7.17
C LEU A 150 -19.29 -3.60 6.05
N LYS A 151 -19.19 -3.17 4.79
CA LYS A 151 -20.00 -3.74 3.67
C LYS A 151 -19.55 -5.11 3.22
N GLY A 152 -18.34 -5.53 3.55
CA GLY A 152 -17.79 -6.79 3.09
C GLY A 152 -16.54 -7.20 3.84
N PRO A 153 -16.03 -8.41 3.57
CA PRO A 153 -14.77 -8.86 4.16
C PRO A 153 -13.61 -8.02 3.63
N VAL A 154 -12.53 -7.99 4.42
CA VAL A 154 -11.23 -7.49 4.03
C VAL A 154 -10.21 -8.61 4.10
N THR A 155 -9.13 -8.48 3.34
CA THR A 155 -7.94 -9.31 3.53
C THR A 155 -6.85 -8.46 4.19
N ILE A 156 -6.42 -8.86 5.39
CA ILE A 156 -5.28 -8.28 6.10
C ILE A 156 -4.09 -9.22 5.93
N GLN A 157 -2.93 -8.66 5.61
CA GLN A 157 -1.70 -9.37 5.43
C GLN A 157 -0.58 -8.71 6.23
N HIS A 158 0.29 -9.53 6.79
CA HIS A 158 1.46 -9.09 7.54
C HIS A 158 2.70 -9.39 6.72
N TRP A 159 3.55 -8.39 6.55
CA TRP A 159 4.76 -8.47 5.74
C TRP A 159 5.96 -7.96 6.53
N ARG A 160 7.11 -8.62 6.37
CA ARG A 160 8.39 -8.20 6.93
C ARG A 160 9.40 -8.01 5.82
N GLY A 161 10.17 -6.92 5.87
CA GLY A 161 11.19 -6.64 4.86
C GLY A 161 11.82 -5.27 5.07
N GLU A 162 12.71 -4.93 4.15
CA GLU A 162 13.34 -3.62 4.09
C GLU A 162 12.64 -2.77 3.01
N HIS A 163 12.82 -1.45 3.01
CA HIS A 163 12.20 -0.53 2.02
C HIS A 163 10.71 -0.20 2.20
N HIS A 164 10.27 0.03 3.44
CA HIS A 164 8.89 0.43 3.76
C HIS A 164 8.42 1.65 2.97
N GLY A 165 9.31 2.60 2.70
CA GLY A 165 9.00 3.79 1.90
C GLY A 165 8.52 3.44 0.49
N LEU A 166 9.20 2.51 -0.18
CA LEU A 166 8.78 2.04 -1.51
C LEU A 166 7.45 1.26 -1.47
N ALA A 167 7.13 0.56 -0.38
CA ALA A 167 5.82 -0.05 -0.19
C ALA A 167 4.69 1.01 -0.03
N LEU A 168 4.99 2.13 0.65
CA LEU A 168 4.05 3.27 0.71
C LEU A 168 3.90 3.96 -0.65
N ALA A 169 4.98 4.04 -1.44
CA ALA A 169 4.92 4.54 -2.81
C ALA A 169 4.03 3.63 -3.70
N LEU A 170 4.16 2.30 -3.57
CA LEU A 170 3.31 1.31 -4.23
C LEU A 170 1.83 1.51 -3.89
N LYS A 171 1.49 1.76 -2.62
CA LYS A 171 0.11 2.09 -2.19
C LYS A 171 -0.43 3.30 -2.94
N LEU A 172 0.33 4.39 -3.00
CA LEU A 172 -0.10 5.62 -3.66
C LEU A 172 -0.27 5.42 -5.17
N LEU A 173 0.70 4.75 -5.80
CA LEU A 173 0.65 4.44 -7.23
C LEU A 173 -0.57 3.56 -7.55
N THR A 174 -0.79 2.48 -6.79
CA THR A 174 -1.91 1.57 -7.01
C THR A 174 -3.24 2.31 -6.93
N ARG A 175 -3.42 3.13 -5.89
CA ARG A 175 -4.65 3.92 -5.73
C ARG A 175 -4.84 4.90 -6.88
N ARG A 176 -3.77 5.54 -7.37
CA ARG A 176 -3.86 6.50 -8.47
C ARG A 176 -4.12 5.84 -9.82
N ALA A 177 -3.48 4.70 -10.09
CA ALA A 177 -3.59 4.00 -11.36
C ALA A 177 -4.94 3.27 -11.52
N LEU A 178 -5.53 2.79 -10.42
CA LEU A 178 -6.74 1.96 -10.44
C LEU A 178 -8.03 2.66 -10.00
N SER A 179 -7.94 3.79 -9.29
CA SER A 179 -9.13 4.43 -8.70
C SER A 179 -9.62 5.61 -9.55
N SER A 180 -10.87 5.51 -10.01
CA SER A 180 -11.62 6.60 -10.65
C SER A 180 -12.45 7.43 -9.66
N ALA A 181 -12.60 7.00 -8.38
CA ALA A 181 -13.43 7.67 -7.38
C ALA A 181 -12.70 7.82 -6.02
N GLN A 182 -12.73 9.03 -5.44
CA GLN A 182 -11.99 9.42 -4.23
C GLN A 182 -12.21 8.52 -2.99
N LEU A 183 -13.34 7.81 -2.91
CA LEU A 183 -13.74 7.03 -1.73
C LEU A 183 -13.14 5.60 -1.70
N THR A 184 -12.97 4.94 -2.84
CA THR A 184 -12.56 3.52 -2.88
C THR A 184 -11.05 3.38 -3.08
N ASN A 185 -10.31 3.76 -2.03
CA ASN A 185 -8.87 3.53 -1.93
C ASN A 185 -8.59 2.04 -1.64
N LEU A 186 -8.76 1.19 -2.66
CA LEU A 186 -8.76 -0.28 -2.73
C LEU A 186 -7.82 -1.00 -1.75
N VAL A 187 -6.60 -0.51 -1.60
CA VAL A 187 -5.55 -1.08 -0.75
C VAL A 187 -5.09 -0.07 0.28
N HIS A 188 -4.83 -0.50 1.50
CA HIS A 188 -4.15 0.25 2.55
C HIS A 188 -2.84 -0.47 2.89
N ILE A 189 -1.74 0.28 2.94
CA ILE A 189 -0.42 -0.21 3.34
C ILE A 189 0.12 0.76 4.38
N GLU A 190 0.60 0.27 5.49
CA GLU A 190 1.23 1.10 6.52
C GLU A 190 2.31 0.37 7.28
N SER A 191 3.27 1.13 7.80
CA SER A 191 4.22 0.64 8.78
C SER A 191 3.51 0.52 10.11
N VAL A 192 3.72 -0.62 10.79
CA VAL A 192 3.18 -0.91 12.11
C VAL A 192 4.27 -1.51 12.98
N THR A 193 4.14 -1.36 14.28
CA THR A 193 4.94 -2.10 15.26
C THR A 193 4.38 -3.52 15.45
N THR A 194 5.20 -4.44 15.96
CA THR A 194 4.74 -5.78 16.35
C THR A 194 3.57 -5.72 17.34
N GLY A 195 3.61 -4.79 18.30
CA GLY A 195 2.54 -4.63 19.28
C GLY A 195 1.21 -4.18 18.67
N GLU A 196 1.26 -3.33 17.64
CA GLU A 196 0.06 -2.94 16.89
C GLU A 196 -0.52 -4.10 16.08
N LEU A 197 0.33 -4.92 15.46
CA LEU A 197 -0.12 -6.14 14.77
C LEU A 197 -0.84 -7.10 15.71
N GLU A 198 -0.28 -7.35 16.90
CA GLU A 198 -0.91 -8.20 17.91
C GLU A 198 -2.26 -7.64 18.37
N LEU A 199 -2.34 -6.33 18.56
CA LEU A 199 -3.57 -5.65 18.97
C LEU A 199 -4.65 -5.75 17.90
N ILE A 200 -4.28 -5.59 16.62
CA ILE A 200 -5.18 -5.80 15.47
C ILE A 200 -5.65 -7.24 15.43
N GLY A 201 -4.73 -8.21 15.54
CA GLY A 201 -5.05 -9.64 15.55
C GLY A 201 -6.07 -10.00 16.63
N LYS A 202 -5.81 -9.58 17.89
CA LYS A 202 -6.74 -9.78 19.01
C LYS A 202 -8.10 -9.12 18.77
N SER A 203 -8.12 -7.93 18.18
CA SER A 203 -9.38 -7.22 17.91
C SER A 203 -10.27 -7.95 16.88
N LEU A 204 -9.67 -8.71 15.95
CA LEU A 204 -10.39 -9.49 14.94
C LEU A 204 -11.06 -10.75 15.53
N GLU A 205 -10.56 -11.26 16.65
CA GLU A 205 -11.12 -12.43 17.33
C GLU A 205 -12.40 -12.09 18.12
N VAL A 206 -12.63 -10.80 18.40
CA VAL A 206 -13.83 -10.31 19.06
C VAL A 206 -15.02 -10.43 18.10
N LYS A 207 -15.79 -11.52 18.26
CA LYS A 207 -17.10 -11.68 17.63
C LYS A 207 -18.08 -10.76 18.33
N LEU A 208 -18.52 -9.70 17.64
CA LEU A 208 -19.66 -8.87 18.05
C LEU A 208 -20.94 -9.40 17.43
#